data_AF-A0A959BY38-F1
#
_entry.id   AF-A0A959BY38-F1
#
_cell.length_a   1.000
_cell.length_b   1.000
_cell.length_c   1.000
_cell.angle_alpha   90.00
_cell.angle_beta   90.00
_cell.angle_gamma   90.00
#
_symmetry.space_group_name_H-M   'P 1'
#
loop_
_entity.id
_entity.type
_entity.pdbx_description
1 polymer ?
#
loop_
_entity_poly.entity_id
_entity_poly.type
_entity_poly.pdbx_seq_one_letter_code
_entity_poly.pdbx_strand_id
1 'polypeptide(L)'
;MSGRIGRRNVEKGLVQRIPEEDGISESPPRYSYSTNCGWIDWAHAGTGMTTRLIQSVRDASDRMRASGSASPEPVAAPRMESSAGGILLSGVTPVVSIKRALNADEVLSVALRIFMLQSLGFEALQLWTESVGSSSFSEEDLPSNMISFYRAARSFDRPHIESICDAWDPARSLSQYQGYTFRKNGSFRPLSLPSGGAWPSSLADITPAVAGGPLMDVPTGHFETTFSSFDRGLAGYQAITDGSLRIESITGSTAIDISGTTSGSANGPHFEVRPLPTGQNLIFRWIIKDSSDRRYLMLGDDESSVFRFGDQFNAYINAPTRQLLRDRGITNATVMCRVRVGAEGASASMHRLLELPVTFTW
;
A
#
# COMPACT_ATOMS: atom_id res chain seq x y z
N MET A 1 -12.20 -38.58 -28.34
CA MET A 1 -12.48 -38.44 -26.90
C MET A 1 -12.29 -36.96 -26.55
N SER A 2 -13.38 -36.21 -26.47
CA SER A 2 -13.38 -34.79 -26.12
C SER A 2 -13.73 -34.67 -24.64
N GLY A 3 -12.73 -34.39 -23.81
CA GLY A 3 -12.90 -34.21 -22.38
C GLY A 3 -13.46 -32.81 -22.11
N ARG A 4 -14.73 -32.72 -21.70
CA ARG A 4 -15.28 -31.49 -21.12
C ARG A 4 -14.58 -31.22 -19.80
N ILE A 5 -13.73 -30.20 -19.78
CA ILE A 5 -13.15 -29.62 -18.58
C ILE A 5 -14.30 -29.02 -17.76
N GLY A 6 -14.42 -29.45 -16.50
CA GLY A 6 -15.45 -28.98 -15.59
C GLY A 6 -15.32 -27.48 -15.32
N ARG A 7 -16.34 -26.72 -15.70
CA ARG A 7 -16.54 -25.35 -15.21
C ARG A 7 -16.64 -25.41 -13.69
N ARG A 8 -15.67 -24.83 -12.98
CA ARG A 8 -15.87 -24.50 -11.56
C ARG A 8 -17.03 -23.51 -11.51
N ASN A 9 -18.05 -23.83 -10.71
CA ASN A 9 -19.13 -22.89 -10.42
C ASN A 9 -18.52 -21.70 -9.67
N VAL A 10 -18.21 -20.64 -10.40
CA VAL A 10 -18.06 -19.30 -9.83
C VAL A 10 -19.44 -18.96 -9.27
N GLU A 11 -19.54 -18.72 -7.96
CA GLU A 11 -20.78 -18.28 -7.32
C GLU A 11 -21.30 -17.04 -8.06
N LYS A 12 -22.40 -17.21 -8.80
CA LYS A 12 -23.06 -16.13 -9.53
C LYS A 12 -23.59 -15.12 -8.52
N GLY A 13 -22.87 -14.01 -8.35
CA GLY A 13 -23.32 -12.90 -7.52
C GLY A 13 -22.23 -11.92 -7.10
N LEU A 14 -20.97 -12.37 -7.04
CA LEU A 14 -19.84 -11.50 -6.70
C LEU A 14 -19.17 -11.01 -7.98
N VAL A 15 -19.12 -9.69 -8.19
CA VAL A 15 -18.32 -9.08 -9.25
C VAL A 15 -16.86 -9.17 -8.82
N GLN A 16 -16.19 -10.26 -9.20
CA GLN A 16 -14.74 -10.39 -9.04
C GLN A 16 -14.05 -9.55 -10.12
N ARG A 17 -13.41 -8.46 -9.71
CA ARG A 17 -12.52 -7.66 -10.57
C ARG A 17 -11.09 -8.18 -10.44
N ILE A 18 -10.89 -9.38 -10.97
CA ILE A 18 -9.58 -10.02 -11.21
C ILE A 18 -9.58 -10.44 -12.68
N PRO A 19 -8.42 -10.77 -13.28
CA PRO A 19 -8.38 -11.27 -14.65
C PRO A 19 -9.33 -12.46 -14.82
N GLU A 20 -10.12 -12.43 -15.87
CA GLU A 20 -11.10 -13.46 -16.22
C GLU A 20 -10.87 -13.95 -17.65
N GLU A 21 -11.25 -15.21 -17.91
CA GLU A 21 -11.01 -15.88 -19.20
C GLU A 21 -11.54 -15.09 -20.39
N ASP A 22 -12.73 -14.50 -20.27
CA ASP A 22 -13.34 -13.68 -21.32
C ASP A 22 -12.48 -12.42 -21.58
N GLY A 23 -12.08 -11.70 -20.53
CA GLY A 23 -11.24 -10.51 -20.65
C GLY A 23 -9.82 -10.78 -21.18
N ILE A 24 -9.30 -11.99 -20.98
CA ILE A 24 -8.03 -12.45 -21.57
C ILE A 24 -8.20 -12.76 -23.06
N SER A 25 -9.37 -13.26 -23.47
CA SER A 25 -9.65 -13.74 -24.83
C SER A 25 -10.23 -12.66 -25.75
N GLU A 26 -10.58 -11.48 -25.22
CA GLU A 26 -11.02 -10.31 -25.98
C GLU A 26 -9.96 -9.82 -27.00
N SER A 27 -10.40 -9.06 -28.01
CA SER A 27 -9.52 -8.44 -29.02
C SER A 27 -9.86 -6.94 -29.20
N PRO A 28 -9.02 -6.01 -28.71
CA PRO A 28 -7.80 -6.28 -27.93
C PRO A 28 -8.13 -6.83 -26.53
N PRO A 29 -7.23 -7.62 -25.91
CA PRO A 29 -7.51 -8.19 -24.60
C PRO A 29 -7.56 -7.10 -23.53
N ARG A 30 -8.47 -7.26 -22.57
CA ARG A 30 -8.60 -6.44 -21.36
C ARG A 30 -7.57 -6.83 -20.31
N TYR A 31 -7.19 -8.10 -20.25
CA TYR A 31 -6.13 -8.60 -19.37
C TYR A 31 -5.02 -9.30 -20.17
N SER A 32 -3.77 -9.12 -19.75
CA SER A 32 -2.65 -9.88 -20.29
C SER A 32 -1.67 -10.24 -19.18
N TYR A 33 -1.12 -11.46 -19.21
CA TYR A 33 0.05 -11.76 -18.38
C TYR A 33 1.32 -11.33 -19.13
N SER A 34 2.40 -11.10 -18.39
CA SER A 34 3.65 -10.62 -18.98
C SER A 34 4.86 -11.12 -18.19
N THR A 35 6.00 -11.25 -18.86
CA THR A 35 7.23 -11.73 -18.21
C THR A 35 7.77 -10.72 -17.20
N ASN A 36 7.64 -9.42 -17.47
CA ASN A 36 8.30 -8.38 -16.67
C ASN A 36 7.33 -7.59 -15.77
N CYS A 37 6.04 -7.60 -16.05
CA CYS A 37 5.04 -6.77 -15.34
C CYS A 37 3.96 -7.60 -14.62
N GLY A 38 3.95 -8.94 -14.76
CA GLY A 38 2.92 -9.80 -14.20
C GLY A 38 1.58 -9.65 -14.93
N TRP A 39 0.47 -9.74 -14.20
CA TRP A 39 -0.87 -9.45 -14.74
C TRP A 39 -1.04 -7.94 -14.97
N ILE A 40 -1.56 -7.59 -16.14
CA ILE A 40 -1.86 -6.22 -16.56
C ILE A 40 -3.37 -6.14 -16.83
N ASP A 41 -4.06 -5.22 -16.16
CA ASP A 41 -5.39 -4.74 -16.53
C ASP A 41 -5.22 -3.51 -17.42
N TRP A 42 -5.60 -3.63 -18.69
CA TRP A 42 -5.44 -2.56 -19.67
C TRP A 42 -6.41 -1.38 -19.47
N ALA A 43 -7.51 -1.58 -18.75
CA ALA A 43 -8.39 -0.49 -18.33
C ALA A 43 -7.75 0.33 -17.21
N HIS A 44 -7.12 -0.32 -16.22
CA HIS A 44 -6.34 0.37 -15.18
C HIS A 44 -5.06 1.02 -15.73
N ALA A 45 -4.45 0.43 -16.75
CA ALA A 45 -3.31 1.01 -17.46
C ALA A 45 -3.67 2.23 -18.35
N GLY A 46 -4.93 2.70 -18.36
CA GLY A 46 -5.38 3.86 -19.14
C GLY A 46 -4.84 5.20 -18.62
N THR A 47 -4.43 6.11 -19.51
CA THR A 47 -3.67 7.33 -19.15
C THR A 47 -4.51 8.54 -18.77
N GLY A 48 -5.83 8.54 -19.01
CA GLY A 48 -6.64 9.75 -18.98
C GLY A 48 -6.68 10.50 -17.64
N MET A 49 -6.72 9.78 -16.51
CA MET A 49 -6.63 10.42 -15.20
C MET A 49 -5.22 10.93 -14.93
N THR A 50 -4.20 10.12 -15.25
CA THR A 50 -2.81 10.45 -14.97
C THR A 50 -2.30 11.64 -15.79
N THR A 51 -2.67 11.75 -17.06
CA THR A 51 -2.37 12.92 -17.89
C THR A 51 -2.97 14.19 -17.28
N ARG A 52 -4.20 14.13 -16.79
CA ARG A 52 -4.84 15.27 -16.10
C ARG A 52 -4.11 15.62 -14.81
N LEU A 53 -3.70 14.63 -14.00
CA LEU A 53 -2.95 14.89 -12.77
C LEU A 53 -1.59 15.55 -13.06
N ILE A 54 -0.82 15.04 -14.01
CA ILE A 54 0.46 15.63 -14.42
C ILE A 54 0.25 17.08 -14.88
N GLN A 55 -0.80 17.34 -15.66
CA GLN A 55 -1.14 18.69 -16.10
C GLN A 55 -1.55 19.60 -14.92
N SER A 56 -2.37 19.12 -13.98
CA SER A 56 -2.77 19.90 -12.80
C SER A 56 -1.57 20.33 -11.95
N VAL A 57 -0.57 19.46 -11.76
CA VAL A 57 0.67 19.78 -11.04
C VAL A 57 1.49 20.82 -11.82
N ARG A 58 1.59 20.66 -13.15
CA ARG A 58 2.27 21.62 -14.02
C ARG A 58 1.61 23.00 -13.95
N ASP A 59 0.29 23.06 -14.08
CA ASP A 59 -0.47 24.32 -14.05
C ASP A 59 -0.30 25.03 -12.70
N ALA A 60 -0.33 24.31 -11.59
CA ALA A 60 -0.03 24.87 -10.27
C ALA A 60 1.38 25.49 -10.23
N SER A 61 2.38 24.75 -10.72
CA SER A 61 3.75 25.23 -10.78
C SER A 61 3.90 26.47 -11.69
N ASP A 62 3.21 26.50 -12.83
CA ASP A 62 3.23 27.61 -13.78
C ASP A 62 2.59 28.86 -13.18
N ARG A 63 1.49 28.73 -12.42
CA ARG A 63 0.88 29.84 -11.66
C ARG A 63 1.81 30.42 -10.60
N MET A 64 2.58 29.58 -9.89
CA MET A 64 3.60 30.06 -8.96
C MET A 64 4.69 30.88 -9.68
N ARG A 65 5.17 30.39 -10.83
CA ARG A 65 6.17 31.14 -11.63
C ARG A 65 5.62 32.47 -12.14
N ALA A 66 4.38 32.49 -12.63
CA ALA A 66 3.76 33.69 -13.18
C ALA A 66 3.48 34.76 -12.10
N SER A 67 3.06 34.34 -10.91
CA SER A 67 2.77 35.26 -9.80
C SER A 67 4.01 35.72 -9.03
N GLY A 68 5.12 34.97 -9.11
CA GLY A 68 6.28 35.18 -8.24
C GLY A 68 6.01 34.87 -6.76
N SER A 69 4.88 34.23 -6.45
CA SER A 69 4.48 33.89 -5.08
C SER A 69 5.37 32.80 -4.49
N ALA A 70 5.80 33.01 -3.24
CA ALA A 70 6.45 31.98 -2.43
C ALA A 70 5.46 31.18 -1.56
N SER A 71 4.18 31.54 -1.57
CA SER A 71 3.14 30.81 -0.83
C SER A 71 2.85 29.46 -1.50
N PRO A 72 2.58 28.38 -0.73
CA PRO A 72 2.18 27.10 -1.31
C PRO A 72 0.96 27.23 -2.23
N GLU A 73 0.98 26.51 -3.35
CA GLU A 73 -0.06 26.55 -4.37
C GLU A 73 -0.83 25.23 -4.41
N PRO A 74 -2.17 25.24 -4.30
CA PRO A 74 -2.96 24.02 -4.35
C PRO A 74 -2.96 23.37 -5.73
N VAL A 75 -2.94 22.04 -5.75
CA VAL A 75 -3.07 21.22 -6.95
C VAL A 75 -4.51 20.71 -7.05
N ALA A 76 -5.16 20.95 -8.19
CA ALA A 76 -6.47 20.38 -8.50
C ALA A 76 -6.33 18.93 -9.02
N ALA A 77 -6.00 18.00 -8.12
CA ALA A 77 -5.83 16.60 -8.47
C ALA A 77 -7.18 15.98 -8.93
N PRO A 78 -7.22 15.24 -10.05
CA PRO A 78 -8.44 14.56 -10.48
C PRO A 78 -8.82 13.47 -9.47
N ARG A 79 -10.13 13.23 -9.34
CA ARG A 79 -10.67 12.14 -8.53
C ARG A 79 -10.38 10.78 -9.17
N MET A 80 -10.02 9.80 -8.33
CA MET A 80 -10.01 8.38 -8.67
C MET A 80 -11.30 7.79 -8.11
N GLU A 81 -12.11 7.14 -8.94
CA GLU A 81 -13.43 6.67 -8.54
C GLU A 81 -13.83 5.35 -9.18
N SER A 82 -14.75 4.66 -8.52
CA SER A 82 -15.52 3.56 -9.09
C SER A 82 -16.99 3.89 -9.00
N SER A 83 -17.71 3.57 -10.06
CA SER A 83 -19.16 3.68 -10.14
C SER A 83 -19.77 2.41 -10.72
N ALA A 84 -21.04 2.15 -10.41
CA ALA A 84 -21.84 1.10 -11.03
C ALA A 84 -23.24 1.64 -11.30
N GLY A 85 -23.71 1.53 -12.55
CA GLY A 85 -25.01 2.07 -12.96
C GLY A 85 -25.16 3.58 -12.72
N GLY A 86 -24.06 4.34 -12.82
CA GLY A 86 -24.04 5.79 -12.54
C GLY A 86 -24.01 6.16 -11.05
N ILE A 87 -24.06 5.18 -10.14
CA ILE A 87 -23.93 5.40 -8.70
C ILE A 87 -22.45 5.35 -8.32
N LEU A 88 -21.96 6.39 -7.67
CA LEU A 88 -20.65 6.39 -7.05
C LEU A 88 -20.58 5.31 -5.95
N LEU A 89 -19.64 4.40 -6.10
CA LEU A 89 -19.33 3.40 -5.09
C LEU A 89 -18.21 3.90 -4.19
N SER A 90 -17.10 4.35 -4.77
CA SER A 90 -15.95 4.82 -4.01
C SER A 90 -15.23 5.90 -4.76
N GLY A 91 -14.66 6.87 -4.06
CA GLY A 91 -13.76 7.85 -4.66
C GLY A 91 -12.78 8.44 -3.67
N VAL A 92 -11.62 8.83 -4.20
CA VAL A 92 -10.57 9.52 -3.46
C VAL A 92 -10.10 10.72 -4.29
N THR A 93 -10.19 11.90 -3.70
CA THR A 93 -9.70 13.16 -4.27
C THR A 93 -8.58 13.72 -3.39
N PRO A 94 -7.32 13.72 -3.84
CA PRO A 94 -6.22 14.30 -3.10
C PRO A 94 -6.32 15.83 -3.01
N VAL A 95 -6.06 16.35 -1.82
CA VAL A 95 -5.85 17.76 -1.52
C VAL A 95 -4.39 17.90 -1.12
N VAL A 96 -3.64 18.68 -1.90
CA VAL A 96 -2.19 18.81 -1.81
C VAL A 96 -1.78 20.17 -2.35
N SER A 97 -0.74 20.74 -1.76
CA SER A 97 -0.11 21.97 -2.25
C SER A 97 1.36 21.71 -2.60
N ILE A 98 1.82 22.33 -3.69
CA ILE A 98 3.25 22.42 -3.99
C ILE A 98 3.84 23.63 -3.27
N LYS A 99 5.08 23.50 -2.78
CA LYS A 99 5.71 24.53 -1.93
C LYS A 99 6.52 25.56 -2.71
N ARG A 100 6.80 25.28 -3.98
CA ARG A 100 7.53 26.17 -4.89
C ARG A 100 7.23 25.78 -6.34
N ALA A 101 7.58 26.68 -7.25
CA ALA A 101 7.69 26.35 -8.65
C ALA A 101 8.61 25.14 -8.87
N LEU A 102 8.17 24.23 -9.75
CA LEU A 102 8.80 22.96 -10.06
C LEU A 102 9.44 23.01 -11.46
N ASN A 103 10.52 22.26 -11.67
CA ASN A 103 10.98 21.94 -13.03
C ASN A 103 10.19 20.73 -13.61
N ALA A 104 10.49 20.32 -14.85
CA ALA A 104 9.75 19.25 -15.53
C ALA A 104 9.84 17.90 -14.79
N ASP A 105 11.01 17.53 -14.28
CA ASP A 105 11.22 16.28 -13.54
C ASP A 105 10.53 16.30 -12.18
N GLU A 106 10.56 17.46 -11.51
CA GLU A 106 9.88 17.66 -10.23
C GLU A 106 8.35 17.60 -10.36
N VAL A 107 7.79 18.08 -11.48
CA VAL A 107 6.35 17.89 -11.79
C VAL A 107 6.01 16.41 -11.83
N LEU A 108 6.81 15.60 -12.52
CA LEU A 108 6.58 14.15 -12.59
C LEU A 108 6.78 13.47 -11.23
N SER A 109 7.79 13.89 -10.48
CA SER A 109 8.07 13.37 -9.12
C SER A 109 6.90 13.62 -8.15
N VAL A 110 6.35 14.84 -8.15
CA VAL A 110 5.18 15.21 -7.33
C VAL A 110 3.93 14.50 -7.82
N ALA A 111 3.66 14.50 -9.13
CA ALA A 111 2.51 13.82 -9.70
C ALA A 111 2.53 12.32 -9.39
N LEU A 112 3.69 11.66 -9.49
CA LEU A 112 3.85 10.25 -9.16
C LEU A 112 3.52 9.99 -7.70
N ARG A 113 4.03 10.82 -6.77
CA ARG A 113 3.71 10.65 -5.35
C ARG A 113 2.22 10.82 -5.08
N ILE A 114 1.57 11.84 -5.63
CA ILE A 114 0.13 12.05 -5.48
C ILE A 114 -0.64 10.83 -6.01
N PHE A 115 -0.30 10.37 -7.22
CA PHE A 115 -0.93 9.23 -7.87
C PHE A 115 -0.80 7.94 -7.06
N MET A 116 0.40 7.66 -6.54
CA MET A 116 0.65 6.49 -5.71
C MET A 116 -0.18 6.53 -4.42
N LEU A 117 -0.19 7.66 -3.72
CA LEU A 117 -0.96 7.80 -2.48
C LEU A 117 -2.46 7.75 -2.71
N GLN A 118 -2.93 8.34 -3.81
CA GLN A 118 -4.33 8.26 -4.23
C GLN A 118 -4.74 6.82 -4.56
N SER A 119 -3.90 6.09 -5.32
CA SER A 119 -4.15 4.68 -5.66
C SER A 119 -4.25 3.82 -4.40
N LEU A 120 -3.29 3.93 -3.48
CA LEU A 120 -3.33 3.17 -2.21
C LEU A 120 -4.54 3.52 -1.36
N GLY A 121 -4.89 4.81 -1.29
CA GLY A 121 -6.08 5.27 -0.59
C GLY A 121 -7.36 4.69 -1.20
N PHE A 122 -7.45 4.70 -2.52
CA PHE A 122 -8.61 4.17 -3.25
C PHE A 122 -8.76 2.66 -3.08
N GLU A 123 -7.69 1.90 -3.24
CA GLU A 123 -7.69 0.45 -2.99
C GLU A 123 -8.09 0.11 -1.55
N ALA A 124 -7.57 0.87 -0.57
CA ALA A 124 -7.94 0.72 0.82
C ALA A 124 -9.39 1.10 1.10
N LEU A 125 -9.97 2.02 0.32
CA LEU A 125 -11.39 2.35 0.43
C LEU A 125 -12.24 1.19 -0.11
N GLN A 126 -11.91 0.63 -1.27
CA GLN A 126 -12.68 -0.46 -1.90
C GLN A 126 -12.77 -1.75 -1.05
N LEU A 127 -12.02 -1.84 0.05
CA LEU A 127 -12.20 -2.88 1.05
C LEU A 127 -13.62 -2.91 1.63
N TRP A 128 -14.31 -1.76 1.72
CA TRP A 128 -15.70 -1.74 2.20
C TRP A 128 -16.67 -2.43 1.24
N THR A 129 -16.33 -2.50 -0.06
CA THR A 129 -17.16 -3.19 -1.07
C THR A 129 -16.78 -4.66 -1.26
N GLU A 130 -15.87 -5.23 -0.47
CA GLU A 130 -15.46 -6.64 -0.61
C GLU A 130 -16.63 -7.63 -0.49
N SER A 131 -17.66 -7.30 0.31
CA SER A 131 -18.88 -8.10 0.44
C SER A 131 -19.76 -8.09 -0.83
N VAL A 132 -19.52 -7.15 -1.75
CA VAL A 132 -20.24 -6.98 -3.02
C VAL A 132 -19.37 -7.38 -4.22
N GLY A 133 -18.05 -7.19 -4.12
CA GLY A 133 -17.08 -7.59 -5.14
C GLY A 133 -15.65 -7.48 -4.62
N SER A 134 -14.84 -8.52 -4.85
CA SER A 134 -13.48 -8.64 -4.31
C SER A 134 -12.43 -7.80 -5.06
N SER A 135 -12.69 -6.50 -5.27
CA SER A 135 -11.89 -5.62 -6.14
C SER A 135 -10.73 -4.88 -5.47
N SER A 136 -10.63 -4.88 -4.15
CA SER A 136 -9.62 -4.12 -3.40
C SER A 136 -8.22 -4.73 -3.53
N PHE A 137 -7.20 -4.01 -3.99
CA PHE A 137 -5.83 -4.53 -4.13
C PHE A 137 -5.76 -5.85 -4.93
N SER A 138 -6.50 -6.01 -6.02
CA SER A 138 -6.26 -7.16 -6.91
C SER A 138 -4.80 -7.14 -7.40
N GLU A 139 -4.28 -8.31 -7.79
CA GLU A 139 -2.84 -8.50 -7.95
C GLU A 139 -2.21 -7.54 -8.98
N GLU A 140 -3.02 -7.23 -10.00
CA GLU A 140 -2.73 -6.43 -11.18
C GLU A 140 -2.99 -4.93 -11.00
N ASP A 141 -3.79 -4.50 -10.01
CA ASP A 141 -4.32 -3.13 -9.95
C ASP A 141 -3.22 -2.09 -9.81
N LEU A 142 -2.42 -2.17 -8.74
CA LEU A 142 -1.35 -1.21 -8.49
C LEU A 142 -0.24 -1.27 -9.54
N PRO A 143 0.24 -2.45 -10.00
CA PRO A 143 1.15 -2.51 -11.15
C PRO A 143 0.58 -1.86 -12.42
N SER A 144 -0.70 -2.07 -12.73
CA SER A 144 -1.37 -1.48 -13.91
C SER A 144 -1.54 0.04 -13.77
N ASN A 145 -1.87 0.53 -12.57
CA ASN A 145 -1.87 1.95 -12.26
C ASN A 145 -0.47 2.56 -12.46
N MET A 146 0.59 1.87 -12.04
CA MET A 146 1.96 2.33 -12.28
C MET A 146 2.28 2.39 -13.78
N ILE A 147 1.88 1.38 -14.55
CA ILE A 147 2.00 1.39 -16.02
C ILE A 147 1.26 2.61 -16.61
N SER A 148 0.02 2.89 -16.16
CA SER A 148 -0.73 4.09 -16.58
C SER A 148 0.07 5.37 -16.35
N PHE A 149 0.71 5.49 -15.19
CA PHE A 149 1.52 6.66 -14.88
C PHE A 149 2.65 6.87 -15.87
N TYR A 150 3.45 5.83 -16.10
CA TYR A 150 4.59 5.92 -17.01
C TYR A 150 4.17 6.07 -18.47
N ARG A 151 3.05 5.47 -18.88
CA ARG A 151 2.46 5.73 -20.21
C ARG A 151 2.14 7.20 -20.40
N ALA A 152 1.53 7.85 -19.41
CA ALA A 152 1.23 9.29 -19.48
C ALA A 152 2.51 10.14 -19.41
N ALA A 153 3.44 9.82 -18.52
CA ALA A 153 4.66 10.59 -18.30
C ALA A 153 5.67 10.50 -19.46
N ARG A 154 5.75 9.33 -20.10
CA ARG A 154 6.71 9.04 -21.19
C ARG A 154 6.07 8.98 -22.58
N SER A 155 4.76 9.20 -22.66
CA SER A 155 3.98 9.04 -23.90
C SER A 155 4.10 7.64 -24.50
N PHE A 156 4.21 6.59 -23.66
CA PHE A 156 4.21 5.22 -24.14
C PHE A 156 2.80 4.79 -24.57
N ASP A 157 2.68 4.33 -25.80
CA ASP A 157 1.48 3.66 -26.28
C ASP A 157 1.41 2.21 -25.77
N ARG A 158 0.29 1.53 -26.08
CA ARG A 158 0.10 0.14 -25.65
C ARG A 158 1.15 -0.81 -26.26
N PRO A 159 1.44 -0.78 -27.58
CA PRO A 159 2.48 -1.62 -28.17
C PRO A 159 3.86 -1.46 -27.51
N HIS A 160 4.24 -0.23 -27.14
CA HIS A 160 5.48 0.00 -26.41
C HIS A 160 5.47 -0.71 -25.04
N ILE A 161 4.38 -0.60 -24.28
CA ILE A 161 4.24 -1.32 -23.00
C ILE A 161 4.26 -2.82 -23.20
N GLU A 162 3.54 -3.34 -24.19
CA GLU A 162 3.54 -4.76 -24.52
C GLU A 162 4.96 -5.26 -24.81
N SER A 163 5.78 -4.46 -25.49
CA SER A 163 7.18 -4.79 -25.77
C SER A 163 8.06 -4.78 -24.51
N ILE A 164 8.04 -3.73 -23.68
CA ILE A 164 8.93 -3.66 -22.50
C ILE A 164 8.50 -4.61 -21.38
N CYS A 165 7.20 -4.89 -21.27
CA CYS A 165 6.68 -5.86 -20.32
C CYS A 165 6.85 -7.30 -20.80
N ASP A 166 7.15 -7.52 -22.08
CA ASP A 166 7.04 -8.81 -22.76
C ASP A 166 5.65 -9.43 -22.48
N ALA A 167 4.61 -8.70 -22.90
CA ALA A 167 3.22 -9.09 -22.73
C ALA A 167 2.92 -10.33 -23.59
N TRP A 168 2.28 -11.30 -22.97
CA TRP A 168 1.96 -12.57 -23.60
C TRP A 168 0.70 -12.45 -24.45
N ASP A 169 0.64 -13.22 -25.53
CA ASP A 169 -0.60 -13.37 -26.29
C ASP A 169 -1.74 -13.98 -25.43
N PRO A 170 -3.00 -13.87 -25.89
CA PRO A 170 -4.15 -14.43 -25.17
C PRO A 170 -4.03 -15.91 -24.82
N ALA A 171 -3.47 -16.75 -25.72
CA ALA A 171 -3.40 -18.19 -25.49
C ALA A 171 -2.42 -18.54 -24.36
N ARG A 172 -1.25 -17.90 -24.35
CA ARG A 172 -0.24 -18.08 -23.29
C ARG A 172 -0.70 -17.45 -21.97
N SER A 173 -1.35 -16.29 -22.02
CA SER A 173 -1.98 -15.68 -20.83
C SER A 173 -3.08 -16.57 -20.24
N LEU A 174 -3.91 -17.19 -21.07
CA LEU A 174 -4.95 -18.12 -20.63
C LEU A 174 -4.35 -19.37 -19.99
N SER A 175 -3.26 -19.90 -20.54
CA SER A 175 -2.54 -21.02 -19.92
C SER A 175 -1.99 -20.67 -18.55
N GLN A 176 -1.53 -19.42 -18.33
CA GLN A 176 -1.10 -18.96 -17.01
C GLN A 176 -2.26 -18.83 -16.04
N TYR A 177 -3.39 -18.29 -16.52
CA TYR A 177 -4.62 -18.15 -15.75
C TYR A 177 -5.13 -19.49 -15.23
N GLN A 178 -5.03 -20.55 -16.05
CA GLN A 178 -5.43 -21.91 -15.71
C GLN A 178 -4.59 -22.45 -14.54
N GLY A 179 -5.14 -22.35 -13.33
CA GLY A 179 -4.47 -22.79 -12.10
C GLY A 179 -3.77 -21.65 -11.33
N TYR A 180 -3.87 -20.41 -11.80
CA TYR A 180 -3.40 -19.25 -11.05
C TYR A 180 -4.23 -19.05 -9.79
N THR A 181 -3.56 -18.75 -8.68
CA THR A 181 -4.22 -18.32 -7.43
C THR A 181 -3.89 -16.86 -7.20
N PHE A 182 -4.87 -15.99 -7.48
CA PHE A 182 -4.72 -14.55 -7.28
C PHE A 182 -4.53 -14.21 -5.81
N ARG A 183 -3.62 -13.27 -5.56
CA ARG A 183 -3.34 -12.75 -4.22
C ARG A 183 -3.51 -11.24 -4.21
N LYS A 184 -3.86 -10.70 -3.04
CA LYS A 184 -3.91 -9.25 -2.87
C LYS A 184 -2.51 -8.65 -2.96
N ASN A 185 -2.34 -7.60 -3.77
CA ASN A 185 -1.06 -6.95 -3.98
C ASN A 185 -1.11 -5.48 -3.53
N GLY A 186 -0.51 -5.20 -2.37
CA GLY A 186 -0.34 -3.83 -1.86
C GLY A 186 0.88 -3.10 -2.43
N SER A 187 1.51 -3.61 -3.49
CA SER A 187 2.73 -3.05 -4.10
C SER A 187 2.46 -2.60 -5.53
N PHE A 188 3.12 -1.51 -5.95
CA PHE A 188 3.18 -1.06 -7.35
C PHE A 188 4.06 -1.94 -8.25
N ARG A 189 4.56 -3.06 -7.71
CA ARG A 189 5.30 -4.09 -8.45
C ARG A 189 4.55 -5.41 -8.34
N PRO A 190 4.64 -6.29 -9.35
CA PRO A 190 4.03 -7.61 -9.30
C PRO A 190 4.62 -8.45 -8.17
N LEU A 191 3.78 -9.28 -7.53
CA LEU A 191 4.20 -10.16 -6.42
C LEU A 191 5.15 -11.28 -6.87
N SER A 192 4.99 -11.75 -8.10
CA SER A 192 5.79 -12.80 -8.69
C SER A 192 5.89 -12.60 -10.20
N LEU A 193 7.09 -12.83 -10.72
CA LEU A 193 7.37 -12.84 -12.14
C LEU A 193 7.89 -14.22 -12.55
N PRO A 194 7.70 -14.62 -13.82
CA PRO A 194 8.38 -15.77 -14.40
C PRO A 194 9.90 -15.70 -14.23
N SER A 195 10.57 -16.86 -14.37
CA SER A 195 12.03 -16.92 -14.33
C SER A 195 12.65 -15.97 -15.38
N GLY A 196 13.62 -15.16 -14.95
CA GLY A 196 14.26 -14.14 -15.78
C GLY A 196 13.47 -12.83 -15.93
N GLY A 197 12.23 -12.77 -15.44
CA GLY A 197 11.41 -11.57 -15.45
C GLY A 197 11.86 -10.55 -14.40
N ALA A 198 11.86 -9.26 -14.78
CA ALA A 198 12.15 -8.15 -13.88
C ALA A 198 11.32 -6.92 -14.25
N TRP A 199 10.87 -6.16 -13.25
CA TRP A 199 10.15 -4.91 -13.50
C TRP A 199 11.01 -3.96 -14.36
N PRO A 200 10.50 -3.45 -15.50
CA PRO A 200 11.30 -2.63 -16.40
C PRO A 200 11.80 -1.34 -15.72
N SER A 201 13.07 -1.01 -15.89
CA SER A 201 13.65 0.22 -15.32
C SER A 201 13.00 1.49 -15.90
N SER A 202 12.53 1.45 -17.15
CA SER A 202 11.76 2.53 -17.78
C SER A 202 10.39 2.77 -17.13
N LEU A 203 9.90 1.83 -16.31
CA LEU A 203 8.69 1.95 -15.48
C LEU A 203 9.05 2.21 -14.00
N ALA A 204 10.28 2.64 -13.70
CA ALA A 204 10.77 2.90 -12.35
C ALA A 204 11.80 4.04 -12.29
N ASP A 205 12.00 4.79 -13.38
CA ASP A 205 13.05 5.80 -13.50
C ASP A 205 12.67 7.17 -12.92
N ILE A 206 11.41 7.36 -12.50
CA ILE A 206 10.96 8.57 -11.79
C ILE A 206 10.99 8.30 -10.29
N THR A 207 11.78 9.07 -9.55
CA THR A 207 11.77 9.02 -8.09
C THR A 207 10.58 9.83 -7.56
N PRO A 208 9.64 9.23 -6.81
CA PRO A 208 8.49 9.96 -6.27
C PRO A 208 8.93 10.98 -5.20
N ALA A 209 8.29 12.14 -5.19
CA ALA A 209 8.58 13.19 -4.21
C ALA A 209 8.31 12.68 -2.78
N VAL A 210 9.02 13.21 -1.78
CA VAL A 210 8.73 12.90 -0.37
C VAL A 210 7.54 13.74 0.08
N ALA A 211 6.43 13.11 0.53
CA ALA A 211 5.31 13.87 1.08
C ALA A 211 5.74 14.63 2.33
N GLY A 212 5.32 15.90 2.44
CA GLY A 212 5.80 16.80 3.48
C GLY A 212 7.23 17.31 3.27
N GLY A 213 7.94 16.83 2.24
CA GLY A 213 9.29 17.26 1.87
C GLY A 213 9.35 18.66 1.25
N PRO A 214 10.45 19.02 0.56
CA PRO A 214 10.65 20.37 0.04
C PRO A 214 9.74 20.75 -1.14
N LEU A 215 9.17 19.77 -1.86
CA LEU A 215 8.37 20.02 -3.07
C LEU A 215 6.87 20.16 -2.79
N MET A 216 6.36 19.44 -1.80
CA MET A 216 4.93 19.34 -1.53
C MET A 216 4.64 19.17 -0.04
N ASP A 217 3.43 19.53 0.39
CA ASP A 217 2.92 19.20 1.71
C ASP A 217 2.58 17.70 1.85
N VAL A 218 2.05 17.31 2.99
CA VAL A 218 1.51 15.96 3.20
C VAL A 218 0.09 15.95 2.62
N PRO A 219 -0.21 15.17 1.58
CA PRO A 219 -1.54 15.14 1.00
C PRO A 219 -2.58 14.63 2.00
N THR A 220 -3.75 15.24 1.98
CA THR A 220 -4.97 14.70 2.58
C THR A 220 -5.84 14.18 1.44
N GLY A 221 -6.53 13.05 1.63
CA GLY A 221 -7.53 12.57 0.69
C GLY A 221 -8.92 12.91 1.20
N HIS A 222 -9.77 13.44 0.34
CA HIS A 222 -11.21 13.41 0.53
C HIS A 222 -11.73 12.06 0.04
N PHE A 223 -12.20 11.24 0.96
CA PHE A 223 -12.72 9.89 0.69
C PHE A 223 -14.24 9.96 0.66
N GLU A 224 -14.82 9.30 -0.33
CA GLU A 224 -16.26 9.26 -0.53
C GLU A 224 -16.70 7.83 -0.84
N THR A 225 -17.73 7.37 -0.16
CA THR A 225 -18.45 6.13 -0.46
C THR A 225 -19.88 6.48 -0.85
N THR A 226 -20.68 5.48 -1.19
CA THR A 226 -22.12 5.67 -1.41
C THR A 226 -22.84 6.27 -0.18
N PHE A 227 -22.32 6.07 1.03
CA PHE A 227 -23.04 6.40 2.27
C PHE A 227 -22.32 7.40 3.18
N SER A 228 -21.08 7.78 2.87
CA SER A 228 -20.29 8.63 3.75
C SER A 228 -19.18 9.35 3.00
N SER A 229 -18.73 10.46 3.57
CA SER A 229 -17.52 11.18 3.14
C SER A 229 -16.67 11.53 4.36
N PHE A 230 -15.36 11.48 4.22
CA PHE A 230 -14.44 11.85 5.29
C PHE A 230 -13.07 12.26 4.73
N ASP A 231 -12.38 13.13 5.44
CA ASP A 231 -10.99 13.50 5.12
C ASP A 231 -10.01 12.65 5.91
N ARG A 232 -8.89 12.29 5.27
CA ARG A 232 -7.85 11.49 5.92
C ARG A 232 -6.47 11.77 5.32
N GLY A 233 -5.48 11.96 6.18
CA GLY A 233 -4.08 12.10 5.75
C GLY A 233 -3.60 10.88 4.98
N LEU A 234 -2.85 11.09 3.88
CA LEU A 234 -2.33 10.00 3.05
C LEU A 234 -0.90 9.56 3.43
N ALA A 235 -0.22 10.27 4.35
CA ALA A 235 1.14 9.93 4.79
C ALA A 235 1.27 8.51 5.39
N GLY A 236 0.20 7.99 6.00
CA GLY A 236 0.21 6.62 6.51
C GLY A 236 0.46 5.59 5.40
N TYR A 237 -0.14 5.77 4.22
CA TYR A 237 0.07 4.87 3.08
C TYR A 237 1.51 4.92 2.58
N GLN A 238 2.13 6.10 2.59
CA GLN A 238 3.54 6.25 2.26
C GLN A 238 4.43 5.44 3.23
N ALA A 239 4.21 5.59 4.53
CA ALA A 239 5.05 4.94 5.53
C ALA A 239 5.01 3.41 5.45
N ILE A 240 3.84 2.87 5.13
CA ILE A 240 3.67 1.42 4.93
C ILE A 240 4.39 0.95 3.66
N THR A 241 4.33 1.71 2.56
CA THR A 241 4.91 1.31 1.26
C THR A 241 6.41 1.55 1.13
N ASP A 242 6.91 2.70 1.56
CA ASP A 242 8.30 3.13 1.33
C ASP A 242 9.32 2.33 2.16
N GLY A 243 8.87 1.40 3.02
CA GLY A 243 9.78 0.54 3.77
C GLY A 243 10.42 1.20 5.00
N SER A 244 10.19 2.50 5.21
CA SER A 244 10.90 3.32 6.21
C SER A 244 10.61 2.95 7.66
N LEU A 245 9.40 2.47 7.95
CA LEU A 245 9.00 2.02 9.28
C LEU A 245 9.84 0.81 9.72
N ARG A 246 10.32 0.87 10.96
CA ARG A 246 11.05 -0.19 11.65
C ARG A 246 10.70 -0.16 13.14
N ILE A 247 10.89 -1.29 13.81
CA ILE A 247 10.84 -1.36 15.26
C ILE A 247 12.22 -1.00 15.79
N GLU A 248 12.29 -0.08 16.74
CA GLU A 248 13.49 0.27 17.49
C GLU A 248 13.27 -0.08 18.97
N SER A 249 14.33 -0.55 19.64
CA SER A 249 14.32 -0.59 21.11
C SER A 249 14.74 0.76 21.64
N ILE A 250 14.06 1.27 22.68
CA ILE A 250 14.39 2.56 23.30
C ILE A 250 15.81 2.55 23.88
N THR A 251 16.34 1.39 24.28
CA THR A 251 17.72 1.26 24.76
C THR A 251 18.77 1.30 23.65
N GLY A 252 18.34 1.25 22.38
CA GLY A 252 19.23 1.12 21.21
C GLY A 252 19.84 -0.27 21.06
N SER A 253 19.44 -1.26 21.88
CA SER A 253 19.99 -2.61 21.90
C SER A 253 18.95 -3.65 21.55
N THR A 254 19.35 -4.72 20.83
CA THR A 254 18.55 -5.93 20.65
C THR A 254 18.78 -6.97 21.75
N ALA A 255 19.77 -6.75 22.62
CA ALA A 255 19.93 -7.48 23.87
C ALA A 255 19.10 -6.80 24.95
N ILE A 256 18.07 -7.50 25.41
CA ILE A 256 16.99 -6.99 26.22
C ILE A 256 17.03 -7.64 27.60
N ASP A 257 17.34 -6.84 28.62
CA ASP A 257 17.29 -7.29 30.01
C ASP A 257 15.83 -7.39 30.49
N ILE A 258 15.40 -8.61 30.81
CA ILE A 258 14.08 -8.89 31.36
C ILE A 258 14.13 -9.24 32.85
N SER A 259 15.26 -9.09 33.56
CA SER A 259 15.41 -9.42 34.99
C SER A 259 14.45 -8.63 35.90
N GLY A 260 14.10 -7.39 35.50
CA GLY A 260 13.25 -6.50 36.29
C GLY A 260 11.89 -7.12 36.69
N THR A 261 11.54 -7.03 37.96
CA THR A 261 10.31 -7.59 38.55
C THR A 261 9.21 -6.56 38.78
N THR A 262 9.50 -5.27 38.62
CA THR A 262 8.53 -4.19 38.83
C THR A 262 7.32 -4.32 37.90
N SER A 263 6.13 -4.35 38.48
CA SER A 263 4.85 -4.37 37.76
C SER A 263 4.58 -3.02 37.08
N GLY A 264 4.12 -3.06 35.83
CA GLY A 264 3.46 -1.93 35.16
C GLY A 264 4.33 -0.76 34.68
N SER A 265 5.66 -0.75 34.85
CA SER A 265 6.38 0.46 34.47
C SER A 265 6.64 0.54 32.96
N ALA A 266 6.30 1.70 32.40
CA ALA A 266 6.85 2.27 31.18
C ALA A 266 8.41 2.44 31.21
N ASN A 267 9.08 1.81 32.18
CA ASN A 267 10.53 1.74 32.33
C ASN A 267 11.07 0.31 32.04
N GLY A 268 10.20 -0.62 31.61
CA GLY A 268 10.63 -1.94 31.15
C GLY A 268 11.31 -1.90 29.79
N PRO A 269 11.61 -3.06 29.18
CA PRO A 269 12.03 -3.10 27.78
C PRO A 269 10.96 -2.53 26.86
N HIS A 270 11.27 -1.40 26.24
CA HIS A 270 10.38 -0.66 25.38
C HIS A 270 10.80 -0.75 23.92
N PHE A 271 9.78 -0.82 23.06
CA PHE A 271 9.90 -0.81 21.62
C PHE A 271 8.97 0.24 21.03
N GLU A 272 9.38 0.83 19.93
CA GLU A 272 8.59 1.84 19.22
C GLU A 272 8.75 1.67 17.71
N VAL A 273 7.74 2.08 16.96
CA VAL A 273 7.84 2.17 15.49
C VAL A 273 8.38 3.53 15.10
N ARG A 274 9.46 3.56 14.31
CA ARG A 274 10.07 4.79 13.79
C ARG A 274 10.50 4.68 12.32
N PRO A 275 10.63 5.81 11.60
CA PRO A 275 10.10 7.13 11.96
C PRO A 275 8.58 7.18 11.73
N LEU A 276 7.84 7.89 12.58
CA LEU A 276 6.42 8.15 12.34
C LEU A 276 6.25 9.43 11.52
N PRO A 277 5.53 9.40 10.39
CA PRO A 277 5.20 10.62 9.67
C PRO A 277 4.30 11.53 10.52
N THR A 278 4.48 12.84 10.39
CA THR A 278 3.53 13.81 10.97
C THR A 278 2.14 13.65 10.34
N GLY A 279 1.08 13.71 11.14
CA GLY A 279 -0.30 13.59 10.66
C GLY A 279 -0.68 12.18 10.18
N GLN A 280 0.09 11.17 10.59
CA GLN A 280 -0.19 9.77 10.30
C GLN A 280 -1.42 9.26 11.07
N ASN A 281 -2.14 8.34 10.45
CA ASN A 281 -3.32 7.67 10.99
C ASN A 281 -3.08 6.15 11.03
N LEU A 282 -1.90 5.74 11.47
CA LEU A 282 -1.53 4.35 11.64
C LEU A 282 -2.00 3.87 13.00
N ILE A 283 -2.39 2.60 13.01
CA ILE A 283 -2.70 1.84 14.21
C ILE A 283 -1.86 0.58 14.23
N PHE A 284 -1.52 0.15 15.43
CA PHE A 284 -0.45 -0.79 15.71
C PHE A 284 -0.99 -1.96 16.51
N ARG A 285 -0.43 -3.13 16.27
CA ARG A 285 -0.68 -4.34 17.04
C ARG A 285 0.65 -5.02 17.32
N TRP A 286 0.92 -5.27 18.60
CA TRP A 286 2.21 -5.77 19.06
C TRP A 286 2.10 -7.17 19.63
N ILE A 287 3.06 -8.02 19.31
CA ILE A 287 3.25 -9.35 19.92
C ILE A 287 4.74 -9.68 20.00
N ILE A 288 5.10 -10.59 20.90
CA ILE A 288 6.40 -11.28 20.85
C ILE A 288 6.14 -12.70 20.37
N LYS A 289 7.01 -13.20 19.50
CA LYS A 289 7.00 -14.57 18.98
C LYS A 289 8.33 -15.25 19.30
N ASP A 290 8.30 -16.43 19.90
CA ASP A 290 9.51 -17.25 20.08
C ASP A 290 9.79 -18.17 18.87
N SER A 291 10.90 -18.91 18.91
CA SER A 291 11.30 -19.86 17.86
C SER A 291 10.33 -21.02 17.65
N SER A 292 9.42 -21.26 18.60
CA SER A 292 8.37 -22.29 18.53
C SER A 292 7.01 -21.71 18.10
N ASP A 293 6.98 -20.49 17.57
CA ASP A 293 5.76 -19.74 17.19
C ASP A 293 4.78 -19.48 18.36
N ARG A 294 5.22 -19.61 19.62
CA ARG A 294 4.39 -19.22 20.77
C ARG A 294 4.39 -17.69 20.87
N ARG A 295 3.20 -17.14 21.13
CA ARG A 295 2.95 -15.69 21.15
C ARG A 295 2.76 -15.20 22.57
N TYR A 296 3.36 -14.06 22.87
CA TYR A 296 3.33 -13.44 24.18
C TYR A 296 2.78 -12.02 24.07
N LEU A 297 2.02 -11.63 25.11
CA LEU A 297 1.36 -10.33 25.19
C LEU A 297 2.39 -9.23 25.47
N MET A 298 2.22 -8.10 24.80
CA MET A 298 2.84 -6.82 25.14
C MET A 298 1.74 -5.86 25.62
N LEU A 299 2.11 -4.79 26.33
CA LEU A 299 1.20 -3.73 26.75
C LEU A 299 1.63 -2.39 26.13
N GLY A 300 0.67 -1.48 25.94
CA GLY A 300 0.92 -0.07 25.62
C GLY A 300 1.23 0.73 26.87
N ASP A 301 1.70 1.97 26.72
CA ASP A 301 2.07 2.86 27.84
C ASP A 301 0.93 3.13 28.83
N ASP A 302 -0.32 3.01 28.38
CA ASP A 302 -1.55 3.12 29.20
C ASP A 302 -1.96 1.81 29.89
N GLU A 303 -1.07 0.81 29.90
CA GLU A 303 -1.28 -0.56 30.36
C GLU A 303 -2.37 -1.34 29.58
N SER A 304 -2.87 -0.79 28.48
CA SER A 304 -3.86 -1.46 27.64
C SER A 304 -3.24 -2.62 26.85
N SER A 305 -4.08 -3.59 26.51
CA SER A 305 -3.68 -4.72 25.66
C SER A 305 -3.49 -4.25 24.22
N VAL A 306 -2.24 -4.26 23.75
CA VAL A 306 -1.89 -3.99 22.35
C VAL A 306 -2.00 -5.24 21.45
N PHE A 307 -2.72 -6.27 21.92
CA PHE A 307 -3.06 -7.44 21.10
C PHE A 307 -4.13 -7.12 20.05
N ARG A 308 -4.84 -6.00 20.21
CA ARG A 308 -5.72 -5.40 19.21
C ARG A 308 -5.03 -4.22 18.56
N PHE A 309 -5.56 -3.77 17.42
CA PHE A 309 -5.07 -2.55 16.79
C PHE A 309 -5.50 -1.33 17.60
N GLY A 310 -4.55 -0.52 18.03
CA GLY A 310 -4.78 0.77 18.68
C GLY A 310 -3.79 1.83 18.19
N ASP A 311 -3.84 3.03 18.75
CA ASP A 311 -2.93 4.15 18.43
C ASP A 311 -1.55 4.05 19.12
N GLN A 312 -1.33 3.00 19.90
CA GLN A 312 -0.10 2.70 20.64
C GLN A 312 1.06 2.35 19.70
N PHE A 313 1.79 3.36 19.23
CA PHE A 313 2.98 3.19 18.38
C PHE A 313 4.21 2.68 19.13
N ASN A 314 4.08 2.44 20.43
CA ASN A 314 5.06 1.80 21.29
C ASN A 314 4.41 0.61 22.03
N ALA A 315 5.25 -0.26 22.56
CA ALA A 315 4.83 -1.33 23.43
C ALA A 315 5.99 -1.81 24.31
N TYR A 316 5.64 -2.40 25.45
CA TYR A 316 6.61 -2.94 26.39
C TYR A 316 6.29 -4.36 26.85
N ILE A 317 7.33 -5.04 27.36
CA ILE A 317 7.21 -6.38 27.93
C ILE A 317 6.86 -6.25 29.41
N ASN A 318 5.60 -6.48 29.77
CA ASN A 318 5.15 -6.36 31.16
C ASN A 318 5.70 -7.47 32.09
N ALA A 319 5.58 -7.30 33.41
CA ALA A 319 6.15 -8.23 34.39
C ALA A 319 5.65 -9.68 34.24
N PRO A 320 4.34 -9.96 34.05
CA PRO A 320 3.86 -11.32 33.80
C PRO A 320 4.48 -11.97 32.55
N THR A 321 4.60 -11.23 31.44
CA THR A 321 5.24 -11.76 30.23
C THR A 321 6.73 -12.00 30.44
N ARG A 322 7.45 -11.10 31.13
CA ARG A 322 8.88 -11.31 31.46
C ARG A 322 9.09 -12.56 32.29
N GLN A 323 8.28 -12.78 33.33
CA GLN A 323 8.33 -14.00 34.14
C GLN A 323 8.07 -15.24 33.28
N LEU A 324 7.04 -15.21 32.43
CA LEU A 324 6.71 -16.34 31.56
C LEU A 324 7.84 -16.68 30.56
N LEU A 325 8.53 -15.67 30.02
CA LEU A 325 9.68 -15.86 29.14
C LEU A 325 10.85 -16.52 29.90
N ARG A 326 11.13 -16.08 31.13
CA ARG A 326 12.16 -16.69 32.01
C ARG A 326 11.83 -18.12 32.37
N ASP A 327 10.60 -18.39 32.82
CA ASP A 327 10.14 -19.73 33.23
C ASP A 327 10.25 -20.76 32.09
N ARG A 328 10.15 -20.29 30.85
CA ARG A 328 10.27 -21.11 29.64
C ARG A 328 11.68 -21.13 29.04
N GLY A 329 12.65 -20.45 29.66
CA GLY A 329 14.03 -20.37 29.18
C GLY A 329 14.15 -19.70 27.80
N ILE A 330 13.30 -18.74 27.47
CA ILE A 330 13.31 -18.08 26.16
C ILE A 330 14.42 -17.04 26.11
N THR A 331 15.53 -17.37 25.46
CA THR A 331 16.68 -16.48 25.29
C THR A 331 16.67 -15.71 23.96
N ASN A 332 15.85 -16.12 22.99
CA ASN A 332 15.74 -15.52 21.67
C ASN A 332 14.27 -15.42 21.25
N ALA A 333 13.88 -14.28 20.68
CA ALA A 333 12.53 -14.06 20.18
C ALA A 333 12.52 -13.02 19.05
N THR A 334 11.33 -12.76 18.51
CA THR A 334 11.07 -11.68 17.56
C THR A 334 9.96 -10.81 18.10
N VAL A 335 10.24 -9.52 18.26
CA VAL A 335 9.21 -8.50 18.49
C VAL A 335 8.56 -8.22 17.15
N MET A 336 7.24 -8.35 17.09
CA MET A 336 6.47 -8.15 15.88
C MET A 336 5.48 -7.01 16.09
N CYS A 337 5.44 -6.09 15.14
CA CYS A 337 4.46 -5.02 15.10
C CYS A 337 3.76 -5.03 13.75
N ARG A 338 2.44 -5.27 13.76
CA ARG A 338 1.61 -5.06 12.57
C ARG A 338 1.12 -3.63 12.58
N VAL A 339 1.50 -2.87 11.56
CA VAL A 339 1.11 -1.47 11.36
C VAL A 339 0.09 -1.41 10.23
N ARG A 340 -0.99 -0.65 10.37
CA ARG A 340 -1.99 -0.45 9.31
C ARG A 340 -2.51 0.99 9.28
N VAL A 341 -2.96 1.46 8.13
CA VAL A 341 -3.64 2.78 8.01
C VAL A 341 -5.09 2.64 8.45
N GLY A 342 -5.61 3.50 9.34
CA GLY A 342 -7.05 3.55 9.62
C GLY A 342 -7.41 3.89 11.06
N ALA A 343 -8.70 3.81 11.36
CA ALA A 343 -9.23 3.93 12.71
C ALA A 343 -9.43 2.53 13.33
N GLU A 344 -9.46 2.46 14.66
CA GLU A 344 -9.82 1.25 15.37
C GLU A 344 -11.17 0.70 14.88
N GLY A 345 -11.28 -0.63 14.73
CA GLY A 345 -12.50 -1.28 14.25
C GLY A 345 -12.73 -1.29 12.73
N ALA A 346 -11.94 -0.56 11.92
CA ALA A 346 -12.06 -0.65 10.45
C ALA A 346 -11.58 -2.03 9.93
N SER A 347 -12.41 -2.68 9.11
CA SER A 347 -12.34 -4.13 8.83
C SER A 347 -11.16 -4.59 7.98
N ALA A 348 -10.57 -3.72 7.16
CA ALA A 348 -9.37 -4.06 6.42
C ALA A 348 -8.68 -2.78 5.98
N SER A 349 -7.36 -2.78 6.03
CA SER A 349 -6.55 -1.71 5.45
C SER A 349 -5.18 -2.25 5.09
N MET A 350 -4.50 -1.50 4.22
CA MET A 350 -3.10 -1.73 3.91
C MET A 350 -2.32 -1.86 5.22
N HIS A 351 -1.59 -2.96 5.37
CA HIS A 351 -0.81 -3.23 6.58
C HIS A 351 0.58 -3.74 6.22
N ARG A 352 1.51 -3.54 7.14
CA ARG A 352 2.87 -4.08 7.08
C ARG A 352 3.19 -4.76 8.40
N LEU A 353 3.85 -5.90 8.31
CA LEU A 353 4.44 -6.57 9.45
C LEU A 353 5.89 -6.09 9.58
N LEU A 354 6.22 -5.56 10.74
CA LEU A 354 7.57 -5.21 11.15
C LEU A 354 8.06 -6.29 12.13
N GLU A 355 9.33 -6.64 12.02
CA GLU A 355 9.96 -7.68 12.85
C GLU A 355 11.31 -7.18 13.35
N LEU A 356 11.59 -7.40 14.63
CA LEU A 356 12.87 -7.13 15.27
C LEU A 356 13.32 -8.36 16.06
N PRO A 357 14.34 -9.09 15.61
CA PRO A 357 14.98 -10.13 16.40
C PRO A 357 15.59 -9.56 17.68
N VAL A 358 15.36 -10.21 18.81
CA VAL A 358 15.89 -9.81 20.11
C VAL A 358 16.45 -11.00 20.88
N THR A 359 17.45 -10.75 21.72
CA THR A 359 17.95 -11.69 22.72
C THR A 359 17.54 -11.22 24.11
N PHE A 360 17.16 -12.15 24.97
CA PHE A 360 16.77 -11.87 26.35
C PHE A 360 17.86 -12.29 27.32
N THR A 361 18.17 -11.42 28.29
CA THR A 361 19.06 -11.70 29.42
C THR A 361 18.29 -11.50 30.74
N TRP A 362 18.65 -12.23 31.80
CA TRP A 362 18.03 -12.08 33.11
C TRP A 362 18.88 -12.63 34.25
#